data_AF-A0A150NGA8-F1
#
_entry.id   AF-A0A150NGA8-F1
#
_cell.length_a   1.000
_cell.length_b   1.000
_cell.length_c   1.000
_cell.angle_alpha   90.00
_cell.angle_beta   90.00
_cell.angle_gamma   90.00
#
_symmetry.space_group_name_H-M   'P 1'
#
loop_
_entity.id
_entity.type
_entity.pdbx_description
1 polymer ?
#
loop_
_entity_poly.entity_id
_entity_poly.type
_entity_poly.pdbx_seq_one_letter_code
_entity_poly.pdbx_strand_id
1 'polypeptide(L)' 'MAYQEPNKDGFYGKFGGRFVPETLMTAVLELEKAYRESQADPSFQEELNQLFASVCGT' A
#
# COMPACT_ATOMS: atom_id res chain seq x y z
N MET A 1 -10.82 -16.82 12.08
CA MET A 1 -9.40 -16.41 12.18
C MET A 1 -9.28 -15.08 11.47
N ALA A 2 -8.73 -14.05 12.10
CA ALA A 2 -8.55 -12.76 11.44
C ALA A 2 -7.48 -12.90 10.35
N TYR A 3 -7.86 -12.65 9.10
CA TYR A 3 -6.93 -12.63 7.97
C TYR A 3 -6.10 -11.35 8.05
N GLN A 4 -4.91 -11.42 8.63
CA GLN A 4 -3.94 -10.32 8.68
C GLN A 4 -2.74 -10.66 7.80
N GLU A 5 -2.98 -10.64 6.49
CA GLU A 5 -1.94 -10.77 5.48
C GLU A 5 -1.86 -9.46 4.69
N PRO A 6 -0.65 -9.00 4.31
CA PRO A 6 0.64 -9.56 4.68
C PRO A 6 0.95 -9.31 6.16
N ASN A 7 1.86 -10.10 6.74
CA ASN A 7 2.39 -9.83 8.05
C ASN A 7 3.22 -8.51 8.07
N LYS A 8 3.65 -8.06 9.25
CA LYS A 8 4.41 -6.82 9.45
C LYS A 8 5.71 -6.72 8.63
N ASP A 9 6.25 -7.87 8.22
CA ASP A 9 7.50 -7.94 7.46
C ASP A 9 7.23 -8.02 5.94
N GLY A 10 5.96 -7.97 5.53
CA GLY A 10 5.52 -7.99 4.13
C GLY A 10 5.33 -9.39 3.54
N PHE A 11 5.31 -10.44 4.37
CA PHE A 11 5.12 -11.81 3.89
C PHE A 11 3.64 -12.21 3.90
N TYR A 12 3.25 -12.89 2.82
CA TYR A 12 2.03 -13.67 2.71
C TYR A 12 2.36 -15.15 2.93
N GLY A 13 2.13 -15.66 4.15
CA GLY A 13 2.66 -16.96 4.58
C GLY A 13 4.19 -17.03 4.39
N LYS A 14 4.65 -17.85 3.44
CA LYS A 14 6.09 -18.07 3.15
C LYS A 14 6.65 -17.23 1.99
N PHE A 15 5.82 -16.38 1.37
CA PHE A 15 6.17 -15.63 0.15
C PHE A 15 6.10 -14.13 0.41
N GLY A 16 6.84 -13.32 -0.34
CA GLY A 16 6.86 -11.86 -0.18
C GLY A 16 8.06 -11.38 0.63
N GLY A 17 7.86 -10.39 1.50
CA GLY A 17 8.93 -9.70 2.19
C GLY A 17 9.55 -8.57 1.38
N ARG A 18 10.58 -7.92 1.94
CA ARG A 18 11.29 -6.80 1.32
C ARG A 18 12.77 -7.14 1.15
N PHE A 19 13.12 -7.73 0.02
CA PHE A 19 14.49 -8.09 -0.33
C PHE A 19 15.08 -7.06 -1.31
N VAL A 20 15.28 -5.84 -0.82
CA VAL A 20 15.84 -4.71 -1.59
C VAL A 20 17.19 -4.28 -1.02
N PRO A 21 18.06 -3.65 -1.80
CA PRO A 21 19.27 -3.00 -1.30
C PRO A 21 18.98 -2.04 -0.15
N GLU A 22 19.92 -1.91 0.80
CA GLU A 22 19.80 -0.99 1.93
C GLU A 22 19.54 0.46 1.49
N THR A 23 20.17 0.88 0.39
CA THR A 23 19.98 2.20 -0.23
C THR A 23 18.55 2.47 -0.67
N LEU A 24 17.72 1.43 -0.85
CA LEU A 24 16.31 1.54 -1.21
C LEU A 24 15.37 1.31 -0.01
N MET A 25 15.88 0.86 1.13
CA MET A 25 15.03 0.55 2.29
C MET A 25 14.28 1.77 2.79
N THR A 26 14.95 2.93 2.86
CA THR A 26 14.33 4.19 3.29
C THR A 26 13.13 4.55 2.43
N ALA A 27 13.27 4.51 1.09
CA ALA A 27 12.19 4.83 0.17
C ALA A 27 11.00 3.86 0.29
N VAL A 28 11.28 2.57 0.52
CA VAL A 28 10.21 1.57 0.71
C VAL A 28 9.44 1.80 2.01
N LEU A 29 10.13 2.20 3.09
CA LEU A 29 9.49 2.51 4.36
C LEU A 29 8.65 3.79 4.29
N GLU A 30 9.15 4.82 3.61
CA GLU A 30 8.40 6.07 3.37
C GLU A 30 7.15 5.81 2.52
N LEU A 31 7.27 5.00 1.47
CA LEU A 31 6.13 4.59 0.65
C LEU A 31 5.09 3.80 1.47
N GLU A 32 5.52 2.84 2.29
CA GLU A 32 4.61 2.09 3.15
C GLU A 32 3.84 3.03 4.09
N LYS A 33 4.54 3.97 4.73
CA LYS A 33 3.92 4.97 5.60
C LYS A 33 2.89 5.82 4.84
N ALA A 34 3.30 6.43 3.73
CA ALA A 34 2.42 7.30 2.93
C ALA A 34 1.19 6.54 2.42
N TYR A 35 1.36 5.28 2.02
CA TYR A 35 0.27 4.41 1.61
C TYR A 35 -0.73 4.15 2.74
N ARG A 36 -0.26 3.88 3.97
CA ARG A 36 -1.15 3.69 5.12
C ARG A 36 -1.90 4.97 5.48
N GLU A 37 -1.23 6.11 5.41
CA GLU A 37 -1.84 7.42 5.64
C GLU A 37 -2.91 7.72 4.58
N SER A 38 -2.61 7.49 3.30
CA SER A 38 -3.56 7.73 2.20
C SER A 38 -4.73 6.74 2.18
N GLN A 39 -4.54 5.51 2.67
CA GLN A 39 -5.63 4.55 2.89
C GLN A 39 -6.62 5.02 3.95
N ALA A 40 -6.13 5.70 4.98
CA ALA A 40 -6.95 6.21 6.08
C ALA A 40 -7.57 7.59 5.79
N ASP A 41 -7.09 8.30 4.76
CA ASP A 41 -7.56 9.63 4.38
C ASP A 41 -8.81 9.55 3.46
N PRO A 42 -9.99 9.99 3.93
CA PRO A 42 -11.22 9.96 3.13
C PRO A 42 -11.15 10.86 1.89
N SER A 43 -10.41 11.97 1.94
CA SER A 43 -10.30 12.91 0.82
C SER A 43 -9.51 12.30 -0.34
N PHE A 44 -8.45 11.55 -0.02
CA PHE A 44 -7.67 10.79 -1.00
C PHE A 44 -8.51 9.69 -1.66
N GLN A 45 -9.32 8.98 -0.88
CA GLN A 45 -10.21 7.93 -1.43
C GLN A 45 -11.29 8.52 -2.34
N GLU A 46 -11.85 9.69 -1.99
CA GLU A 46 -12.84 10.38 -2.80
C GLU A 46 -12.26 10.80 -4.15
N GLU A 47 -11.08 11.44 -4.17
CA GLU A 47 -10.40 11.83 -5.40
C GLU A 47 -10.09 10.61 -6.28
N LEU A 48 -9.56 9.53 -5.67
CA LEU A 48 -9.26 8.29 -6.39
C LEU A 48 -10.51 7.67 -7.04
N ASN A 49 -11.63 7.64 -6.33
CA ASN A 49 -12.90 7.14 -6.86
C ASN A 49 -13.45 8.00 -8.00
N GLN A 50 -13.34 9.32 -7.88
CA GLN A 50 -13.74 10.25 -8.94
C GLN A 50 -12.89 10.07 -10.20
N LEU A 51 -11.57 9.88 -10.05
CA LEU A 51 -10.67 9.59 -11.16
C LEU A 51 -11.00 8.25 -11.82
N PHE A 52 -11.27 7.19 -11.06
CA PHE A 52 -11.69 5.91 -11.62
C PHE A 52 -13.00 6.03 -12.42
N ALA A 53 -13.99 6.77 -11.91
CA ALA A 53 -15.26 6.97 -12.59
C ALA A 53 -15.13 7.80 -13.88
N SER A 54 -14.27 8.83 -13.88
CA SER A 54 -14.13 9.77 -15.00
C SER A 54 -13.16 9.33 -16.09
N VAL A 55 -12.11 8.58 -15.72
CA VAL A 55 -11.03 8.18 -16.66
C VAL A 55 -11.15 6.73 -17.10
N CYS A 56 -11.57 5.82 -16.20
CA CYS A 56 -11.63 4.39 -16.47
C CYS A 56 -13.06 3.85 -16.68
N GLY A 57 -14.05 4.74 -16.81
CA GLY A 57 -15.42 4.35 -17.10
C GLY A 57 -15.54 3.65 -18.46
N THR A 58 -15.93 2.37 -18.45
CA THR A 58 -16.46 1.64 -19.61
C THR A 58 -17.81 2.21 -20.04
#